data_AF-A0A441UI98-F1
#
_entry.id   AF-A0A441UI98-F1
#
_cell.length_a   1.000
_cell.length_b   1.000
_cell.length_c   1.000
_cell.angle_alpha   90.00
_cell.angle_beta   90.00
_cell.angle_gamma   90.00
#
_symmetry.space_group_name_H-M   'P 1'
#
loop_
_entity.id
_entity.type
_entity.pdbx_description
1 polymer ?
#
loop_
_entity_poly.entity_id
_entity_poly.type
_entity_poly.pdbx_seq_one_letter_code
_entity_poly.pdbx_strand_id
1 'polypeptide(L)'
;MNTHVAFFGDADRTFALTPELIIELERKIGMGIGSLCLRVPEGHFKHADLVEITRLALIGGGTTPQEAAALADTYAAKRPLNEPYALATAI
;
A
#
# COMPACT_ATOMS: atom_id res chain seq x y z
N MET A 1 -5.24 -8.47 -14.23
CA MET A 1 -4.98 -7.87 -12.91
C MET A 1 -5.62 -6.50 -12.89
N ASN A 2 -6.31 -6.13 -11.81
CA ASN A 2 -6.91 -4.81 -11.68
C ASN A 2 -5.84 -3.84 -11.17
N THR A 3 -5.68 -2.70 -11.82
CA THR A 3 -4.73 -1.65 -11.41
C THR A 3 -5.52 -0.44 -10.92
N HIS A 4 -5.07 0.17 -9.84
CA HIS A 4 -5.60 1.44 -9.35
C HIS A 4 -4.64 2.56 -9.75
N VAL A 5 -5.13 3.67 -10.28
CA VAL A 5 -4.32 4.84 -10.65
C VAL A 5 -4.79 6.03 -9.83
N ALA A 6 -3.87 6.67 -9.11
CA ALA A 6 -4.16 7.83 -8.27
C ALA A 6 -2.95 8.75 -8.12
N PHE A 7 -3.20 10.03 -7.86
CA PHE A 7 -2.16 10.99 -7.52
C PHE A 7 -1.55 10.63 -6.16
N PHE A 8 -0.23 10.46 -6.11
CA PHE A 8 0.49 10.16 -4.88
C PHE A 8 1.83 10.88 -4.84
N GLY A 9 1.95 11.82 -3.90
CA GLY A 9 3.15 12.62 -3.72
C GLY A 9 3.34 13.64 -4.82
N ASP A 10 3.94 13.21 -5.93
CA ASP A 10 4.46 14.05 -7.00
C ASP A 10 3.80 13.82 -8.37
N ALA A 11 3.13 12.69 -8.58
CA ALA A 11 2.52 12.33 -9.86
C ALA A 11 1.38 11.33 -9.68
N ASP A 12 0.63 11.09 -10.76
CA ASP A 12 -0.21 9.92 -10.86
C ASP A 12 0.65 8.67 -10.89
N ARG A 13 0.37 7.73 -9.98
CA ARG A 13 1.06 6.46 -9.85
C ARG A 13 0.09 5.32 -10.08
N THR A 14 0.60 4.25 -10.68
CA THR A 14 -0.14 2.98 -10.80
C THR A 14 0.15 2.14 -9.57
N PHE A 15 -0.89 1.51 -9.04
CA PHE A 15 -0.87 0.63 -7.89
C PHE A 15 -1.48 -0.71 -8.27
N ALA A 16 -0.83 -1.80 -7.89
CA ALA A 16 -1.37 -3.15 -8.02
C ALA A 16 -0.77 -4.09 -6.98
N LEU A 17 -1.61 -4.89 -6.33
CA LEU A 17 -1.15 -6.02 -5.51
C LEU A 17 -1.27 -7.30 -6.33
N THR A 18 -0.15 -7.77 -6.89
CA THR A 18 -0.09 -9.07 -7.58
C THR A 18 -0.15 -10.21 -6.56
N PRO A 19 -0.53 -11.45 -6.96
CA PRO A 19 -0.50 -12.61 -6.06
C PRO A 19 0.83 -12.81 -5.35
N GLU A 20 1.96 -12.56 -6.02
CA GLU A 20 3.30 -12.67 -5.43
C GLU A 20 3.54 -11.60 -4.37
N LEU A 21 3.06 -10.38 -4.59
CA LEU A 21 3.18 -9.27 -3.65
C LEU A 21 2.22 -9.42 -2.47
N ILE A 22 1.07 -10.08 -2.65
CA ILE A 22 0.18 -10.45 -1.54
C ILE A 22 0.91 -11.38 -0.57
N ILE A 23 1.64 -12.39 -1.07
CA ILE A 23 2.42 -13.30 -0.22
C ILE A 23 3.50 -12.54 0.58
N GLU A 24 4.20 -11.60 -0.06
CA GLU A 24 5.20 -10.79 0.65
C GLU A 24 4.54 -9.83 1.66
N LEU A 25 3.38 -9.26 1.34
CA LEU A 25 2.60 -8.42 2.26
C LEU A 25 2.19 -9.20 3.52
N GLU A 26 1.66 -10.42 3.34
CA GLU A 26 1.29 -11.30 4.45
C GLU A 26 2.50 -11.60 5.36
N ARG A 27 3.66 -11.87 4.75
CA ARG A 27 4.92 -12.09 5.49
C ARG A 27 5.37 -10.85 6.26
N LYS A 28 5.26 -9.66 5.67
CA LYS A 28 5.71 -8.39 6.27
C LYS A 28 4.83 -7.96 7.44
N ILE A 29 3.52 -8.11 7.29
CA ILE A 29 2.54 -7.71 8.30
C ILE A 29 2.34 -8.81 9.36
N GLY A 30 2.62 -10.07 9.02
CA GLY A 30 2.46 -11.21 9.92
C GLY A 30 1.01 -11.67 10.07
N MET A 31 0.17 -11.45 9.06
CA MET A 31 -1.22 -11.90 9.01
C MET A 31 -1.65 -12.23 7.58
N GLY A 32 -2.66 -13.09 7.43
CA GLY A 32 -3.21 -13.40 6.11
C GLY A 32 -4.02 -12.25 5.51
N ILE A 33 -4.11 -12.21 4.18
CA ILE A 33 -4.73 -11.13 3.40
C ILE A 33 -6.21 -10.92 3.75
N GLY A 34 -6.94 -12.01 4.04
CA GLY A 34 -8.35 -11.93 4.47
C GLY A 34 -8.52 -11.13 5.77
N SER A 35 -7.53 -11.17 6.67
CA SER A 35 -7.55 -10.34 7.88
C SER A 35 -7.39 -8.86 7.58
N LEU A 36 -6.58 -8.50 6.57
CA LEU A 36 -6.42 -7.11 6.14
C LEU A 36 -7.68 -6.59 5.47
N CYS A 37 -8.28 -7.38 4.57
CA CYS A 37 -9.52 -7.03 3.88
C CYS A 37 -10.69 -6.72 4.85
N LEU A 38 -10.72 -7.37 6.01
CA LEU A 38 -11.73 -7.10 7.04
C LEU A 38 -11.35 -5.93 7.95
N ARG A 39 -10.09 -5.81 8.34
CA ARG A 39 -9.68 -4.88 9.41
C ARG A 39 -9.32 -3.50 8.92
N VAL A 40 -8.72 -3.37 7.74
CA VAL A 40 -8.29 -2.07 7.22
C VAL A 40 -9.51 -1.15 7.02
N PRO A 41 -10.58 -1.54 6.28
CA PRO A 41 -11.74 -0.67 6.08
C PRO A 41 -12.50 -0.30 7.37
N GLU A 42 -12.40 -1.16 8.40
CA GLU A 42 -13.00 -0.95 9.73
C GLU A 42 -12.10 -0.10 10.66
N GLY A 43 -10.93 0.35 10.19
CA GLY A 43 -10.03 1.18 10.99
C GLY A 43 -9.12 0.41 11.97
N HIS A 44 -9.08 -0.93 11.88
CA HIS A 44 -8.29 -1.81 12.76
C HIS A 44 -6.93 -2.16 12.16
N PHE A 45 -6.12 -1.15 11.84
CA PHE A 45 -4.81 -1.32 11.21
C PHE A 45 -3.68 -0.68 12.04
N LYS A 46 -2.45 -1.15 11.84
CA LYS A 46 -1.27 -0.39 12.23
C LYS A 46 -0.94 0.59 11.11
N HIS A 47 -0.40 1.76 11.45
CA HIS A 47 0.08 2.71 10.44
C HIS A 47 1.12 2.07 9.50
N ALA A 48 1.98 1.19 10.02
CA ALA A 48 2.94 0.42 9.22
C ALA A 48 2.27 -0.47 8.16
N ASP A 49 1.04 -0.95 8.40
CA ASP A 49 0.30 -1.77 7.43
C ASP A 49 -0.06 -0.94 6.20
N LEU A 50 -0.53 0.31 6.40
CA LEU A 50 -0.86 1.23 5.31
C LEU A 50 0.37 1.60 4.47
N VAL A 51 1.50 1.83 5.14
CA VAL A 51 2.78 2.12 4.48
C VAL A 51 3.21 0.95 3.61
N GLU A 52 3.11 -0.28 4.13
CA GLU A 52 3.56 -1.47 3.41
C GLU A 52 2.61 -1.86 2.26
N ILE A 53 1.30 -1.72 2.44
CA ILE A 53 0.30 -1.87 1.36
C ILE A 53 0.65 -0.91 0.22
N THR A 54 0.85 0.38 0.53
CA THR A 54 1.18 1.40 -0.46
C THR A 54 2.50 1.07 -1.18
N ARG A 55 3.55 0.70 -0.43
CA ARG A 55 4.87 0.38 -0.97
C ARG A 55 4.83 -0.81 -1.93
N LEU A 56 4.20 -1.91 -1.52
CA LEU A 56 4.09 -3.10 -2.37
C LEU A 56 3.18 -2.85 -3.56
N ALA A 57 2.10 -2.09 -3.39
CA ALA A 57 1.21 -1.75 -4.50
C ALA A 57 1.91 -0.87 -5.56
N LEU A 58 2.75 0.09 -5.16
CA LEU A 58 3.60 0.85 -6.09
C LEU A 58 4.52 -0.07 -6.90
N ILE A 59 5.09 -1.09 -6.26
CA ILE A 59 5.96 -2.08 -6.93
C ILE A 59 5.18 -2.87 -7.96
N GLY A 60 3.99 -3.37 -7.60
CA GLY A 60 3.16 -4.10 -8.56
C GLY A 60 2.61 -3.23 -9.68
N GLY A 61 2.52 -1.91 -9.48
CA GLY A 61 2.24 -0.92 -10.52
C GLY A 61 3.43 -0.54 -11.40
N GLY A 62 4.61 -1.12 -11.16
CA GLY A 62 5.82 -0.93 -11.99
C GLY A 62 6.85 0.05 -11.43
N THR A 63 6.61 0.62 -10.25
CA THR A 63 7.62 1.47 -9.57
C THR A 63 8.77 0.59 -9.07
N THR A 64 10.02 1.05 -9.19
CA THR A 64 11.16 0.27 -8.70
C THR A 64 11.09 0.10 -7.17
N PRO A 65 11.58 -1.02 -6.59
CA PRO A 65 11.52 -1.22 -5.13
C PRO A 65 12.18 -0.10 -4.31
N GLN A 66 13.28 0.46 -4.82
CA GLN A 66 13.99 1.56 -4.17
C GLN A 66 13.16 2.85 -4.18
N GLU A 67 12.58 3.20 -5.33
CA GLU A 67 11.72 4.38 -5.45
C GLU A 67 10.43 4.22 -4.64
N ALA A 68 9.79 3.04 -4.70
CA ALA A 68 8.59 2.75 -3.92
C ALA A 68 8.84 2.89 -2.41
N ALA A 69 10.01 2.43 -1.91
CA ALA A 69 10.38 2.62 -0.52
C ALA A 69 10.54 4.11 -0.16
N ALA A 70 11.20 4.90 -1.00
CA ALA A 70 11.37 6.34 -0.78
C ALA A 70 10.03 7.09 -0.81
N LEU A 71 9.16 6.76 -1.77
CA LEU A 71 7.82 7.34 -1.88
C LEU A 71 6.94 6.97 -0.69
N ALA A 72 6.94 5.70 -0.26
CA ALA A 72 6.17 5.27 0.90
C ALA A 72 6.65 5.93 2.20
N ASP A 73 7.97 6.02 2.43
CA ASP A 73 8.53 6.72 3.59
C ASP A 73 8.19 8.21 3.60
N THR A 74 8.22 8.86 2.42
CA THR A 74 7.99 10.30 2.31
C THR A 74 6.50 10.65 2.38
N TYR A 75 5.66 9.92 1.65
CA TYR A 75 4.27 10.30 1.40
C TYR A 75 3.22 9.43 2.09
N ALA A 76 3.55 8.21 2.54
CA ALA A 76 2.64 7.40 3.35
C ALA A 76 3.00 7.41 4.84
N ALA A 77 4.29 7.39 5.18
CA ALA A 77 4.71 7.28 6.58
C ALA A 77 4.68 8.62 7.34
N LYS A 78 4.84 9.76 6.64
CA LYS A 78 5.04 11.09 7.25
C LYS A 78 3.92 12.09 6.98
N ARG A 79 2.84 11.65 6.33
CA ARG A 79 1.67 12.50 5.99
C ARG A 79 0.47 12.22 6.90
N PRO A 80 -0.54 13.12 6.95
CA PRO A 80 -1.76 12.90 7.71
C PRO A 80 -2.40 11.55 7.41
N LEU A 81 -2.81 10.83 8.45
CA LEU A 81 -3.23 9.42 8.38
C LEU A 81 -4.34 9.13 7.37
N ASN A 82 -5.25 10.08 7.16
CA ASN A 82 -6.37 9.93 6.23
C ASN A 82 -5.92 9.75 4.77
N GLU A 83 -4.76 10.29 4.40
CA GLU A 83 -4.23 10.17 3.04
C GLU A 83 -3.78 8.73 2.69
N PRO A 84 -2.81 8.11 3.40
CA PRO A 84 -2.43 6.73 3.12
C PRO A 84 -3.55 5.75 3.44
N TYR A 85 -4.45 6.08 4.37
CA TYR A 85 -5.62 5.24 4.64
C TYR A 85 -6.55 5.15 3.43
N ALA A 86 -6.98 6.31 2.89
CA ALA A 86 -7.87 6.34 1.73
C ALA A 86 -7.27 5.63 0.51
N LEU A 87 -5.96 5.83 0.27
CA LEU A 87 -5.25 5.15 -0.81
C LEU A 87 -5.21 3.64 -0.59
N ALA A 88 -4.80 3.17 0.58
CA ALA A 88 -4.70 1.74 0.88
C ALA A 88 -6.05 1.01 0.77
N THR A 89 -7.16 1.65 1.11
CA THR A 89 -8.51 1.06 0.96
C THR A 89 -9.01 1.02 -0.48
N ALA A 90 -8.41 1.79 -1.39
CA ALA A 90 -8.81 1.86 -2.79
C ALA A 90 -8.02 0.92 -3.72
N ILE A 91 -6.94 0.32 -3.21
CA ILE A 91 -6.07 -0.67 -3.88
C ILE A 91 -6.68 -2.07 -3.74
#